data_AF-A0A743WH62-F1
#
_entry.id   AF-A0A743WH62-F1
#
_cell.length_a   1.000
_cell.length_b   1.000
_cell.length_c   1.000
_cell.angle_alpha   90.00
_cell.angle_beta   90.00
_cell.angle_gamma   90.00
#
_symmetry.space_group_name_H-M   'P 1'
#
loop_
_entity.id
_entity.type
_entity.pdbx_description
1 polymer ?
#
loop_
_entity_poly.entity_id
_entity_poly.type
_entity_poly.pdbx_seq_one_letter_code
_entity_poly.pdbx_strand_id
1 'polypeptide(L)'
;MKLYEMEGFLLGKCIPGDLKVNETNAEYLVRKFSEAEERCAELSARLSMINGIIEAAEQGNKLAQEATETLVQESNALAAENAGLKSALNDILQPDAAVLERNHRVRALDAMETPVTDDFLAEVRAQGVEMFADKYRAQLTALPTTPENIFDAAHVSLRYQIFDADEFAAQLRKGGAA
;
A
#
# COMPACT_ATOMS: atom_id res chain seq x y z
N MET A 1 8.24 27.08 35.25
CA MET A 1 8.31 27.23 36.71
C MET A 1 8.41 25.85 37.32
N LYS A 2 9.36 25.61 38.22
CA LYS A 2 9.43 24.33 38.94
C LYS A 2 8.39 24.31 40.06
N LEU A 3 7.96 23.12 40.49
CA LEU A 3 6.90 22.94 41.50
C LEU A 3 7.13 23.78 42.78
N TYR A 4 8.37 23.82 43.28
CA TYR A 4 8.71 24.57 44.50
C TYR A 4 8.65 26.10 44.33
N GLU A 5 8.89 26.63 43.12
CA GLU A 5 8.79 28.07 42.83
C GLU A 5 7.33 28.50 42.76
N MET A 6 6.47 27.61 42.26
CA MET A 6 5.03 27.82 42.17
C MET A 6 4.39 27.84 43.56
N GLU A 7 4.78 26.90 44.42
CA GLU A 7 4.32 26.86 45.81
C GLU A 7 4.79 28.10 46.59
N GLY A 8 6.05 28.50 46.43
CA GLY A 8 6.59 29.71 47.05
C GLY A 8 5.86 30.99 46.61
N PHE A 9 5.53 31.11 45.32
CA PHE A 9 4.78 32.24 44.78
C PHE A 9 3.35 32.29 45.29
N LEU A 10 2.64 31.15 45.27
CA LEU A 10 1.25 31.05 45.74
C LEU A 10 1.11 31.33 47.24
N LEU A 11 2.14 31.00 48.03
CA LEU A 11 2.21 31.30 49.47
C LEU A 11 2.75 32.70 49.78
N GLY A 12 3.11 33.52 48.78
CA GLY A 12 3.67 34.85 48.96
C GLY A 12 5.10 34.88 49.53
N LYS A 13 5.82 33.76 49.47
CA LYS A 13 7.19 33.61 49.99
C LYS A 13 8.27 33.99 48.97
N CYS A 14 7.95 34.06 47.68
CA CYS A 14 8.88 34.48 46.63
C CYS A 14 8.17 35.14 45.44
N ILE A 15 8.92 35.86 44.61
CA ILE A 15 8.46 36.49 43.36
C ILE A 15 9.03 35.70 42.17
N PRO A 16 8.23 35.33 41.14
CA PRO A 16 8.72 34.65 39.96
C PRO A 16 9.72 35.52 39.19
N GLY A 17 10.84 34.92 38.76
CA GLY A 17 11.90 35.64 38.06
C GLY A 17 11.49 36.17 36.67
N ASP A 18 10.42 35.63 36.08
CA ASP A 18 9.88 36.01 34.78
C ASP A 18 8.56 36.81 34.87
N LEU A 19 8.29 37.39 36.05
CA LEU A 19 7.23 38.40 36.23
C LEU A 19 7.62 39.69 35.50
N LYS A 20 6.73 40.21 34.65
CA LYS A 20 7.00 41.43 33.88
C LYS A 20 6.79 42.69 34.75
N VAL A 21 7.49 43.78 34.39
CA VAL A 21 7.28 45.08 35.04
C VAL A 21 5.85 45.55 34.78
N ASN A 22 5.15 45.98 35.85
CA ASN A 22 3.74 46.37 35.84
C ASN A 22 2.74 45.22 35.52
N GLU A 23 3.15 43.96 35.59
CA GLU A 23 2.25 42.80 35.54
C GLU A 23 1.80 42.44 36.95
N THR A 24 0.49 42.36 37.18
CA THR A 24 -0.08 41.88 38.44
C THR A 24 0.08 40.37 38.56
N ASN A 25 0.04 39.84 39.80
CA ASN A 25 0.10 38.39 40.03
C ASN A 25 -1.00 37.62 39.30
N ALA A 26 -2.19 38.23 39.15
CA ALA A 26 -3.31 37.63 38.42
C ALA A 26 -3.02 37.55 36.91
N GLU A 27 -2.52 38.64 36.31
CA GLU A 27 -2.12 38.66 34.89
C GLU A 27 -1.00 37.66 34.60
N TYR A 28 -0.02 37.55 35.51
CA TYR A 28 1.05 36.57 35.43
C TYR A 28 0.52 35.13 35.41
N LEU A 29 -0.39 34.80 36.33
CA LEU A 29 -1.00 33.47 36.40
C LEU A 29 -1.81 33.16 35.14
N VAL A 30 -2.64 34.11 34.68
CA VAL A 30 -3.42 33.95 33.45
C VAL A 30 -2.49 33.68 32.27
N ARG A 31 -1.42 34.47 32.10
CA ARG A 31 -0.43 34.23 31.05
C ARG A 31 0.20 32.85 31.14
N LYS A 32 0.56 32.38 32.34
CA LYS A 32 1.17 31.05 32.52
C LYS A 32 0.21 29.91 32.27
N PHE A 33 -1.05 30.05 32.63
CA PHE A 33 -2.07 29.06 32.28
C PHE A 33 -2.34 29.04 30.78
N SER A 34 -2.45 30.20 30.12
CA SER A 34 -2.58 30.27 28.66
C SER A 34 -1.37 29.66 27.93
N GLU A 35 -0.14 29.97 28.35
CA GLU A 35 1.08 29.36 27.80
C GLU A 35 1.08 27.82 27.99
N ALA A 36 0.52 27.32 29.10
CA ALA A 36 0.42 25.88 29.34
C ALA A 36 -0.70 25.22 28.52
N GLU A 37 -1.85 25.87 28.39
CA GLU A 37 -2.97 25.44 27.56
C GLU A 37 -2.57 25.37 26.08
N GLU A 38 -1.87 26.38 25.57
CA GLU A 38 -1.32 26.40 24.21
C GLU A 38 -0.35 25.24 23.97
N ARG A 39 0.58 24.98 24.90
CA ARG A 39 1.49 23.83 24.81
C ARG A 39 0.76 22.50 24.84
N CYS A 40 -0.26 22.36 25.70
CA CYS A 40 -1.09 21.15 25.74
C CYS A 40 -1.85 20.93 24.43
N ALA A 41 -2.42 22.00 23.85
CA ALA A 41 -3.08 21.94 22.56
C ALA A 41 -2.12 21.54 21.43
N GLU A 42 -0.91 22.12 21.42
CA GLU A 42 0.13 21.77 20.46
C GLU A 42 0.59 20.31 20.60
N LEU A 43 0.83 19.83 21.82
CA LEU A 43 1.18 18.43 22.10
C LEU A 43 0.06 17.48 21.67
N SER A 44 -1.20 17.82 21.94
CA SER A 44 -2.35 17.03 21.51
C SER A 44 -2.45 16.95 19.98
N ALA A 45 -2.22 18.06 19.28
CA ALA A 45 -2.19 18.08 17.82
C ALA A 45 -1.06 17.21 17.26
N ARG A 46 0.15 17.29 17.85
CA ARG A 46 1.29 16.45 17.46
C ARG A 46 1.04 14.96 17.71
N LEU A 47 0.41 14.60 18.83
CA LEU A 47 0.04 13.21 19.12
C LEU A 47 -0.97 12.67 18.11
N SER A 48 -1.97 13.47 17.75
CA SER A 48 -2.93 13.11 16.69
C SER A 48 -2.23 12.84 15.36
N MET A 49 -1.28 13.71 14.97
CA MET A 49 -0.48 13.51 13.77
C MET A 49 0.38 12.24 13.83
N ILE A 50 1.03 11.97 14.97
CA ILE A 50 1.85 10.77 15.16
C ILE A 50 1.00 9.51 15.03
N ASN A 51 -0.20 9.48 15.63
CA ASN A 51 -1.11 8.35 15.50
C ASN A 51 -1.49 8.09 14.04
N GLY A 52 -1.82 9.15 13.28
CA GLY A 52 -2.10 9.01 11.85
C GLY A 52 -0.91 8.47 11.05
N ILE A 53 0.33 8.86 11.39
CA ILE A 53 1.54 8.32 10.76
C ILE A 53 1.75 6.85 11.11
N ILE A 54 1.50 6.45 12.36
CA ILE A 54 1.59 5.06 12.80
C ILE A 54 0.59 4.19 12.05
N GLU A 55 -0.67 4.63 11.95
CA GLU A 55 -1.72 3.92 11.20
C GLU A 55 -1.33 3.75 9.71
N ALA A 56 -0.81 4.80 9.09
CA ALA A 56 -0.33 4.73 7.71
C ALA A 56 0.85 3.76 7.54
N ALA A 57 1.77 3.73 8.50
CA ALA A 57 2.91 2.80 8.49
C ALA A 57 2.47 1.34 8.69
N GLU A 58 1.51 1.08 9.57
CA GLU A 58 0.93 -0.25 9.78
C GLU A 58 0.21 -0.77 8.54
N GLN A 59 -0.58 0.09 7.88
CA GLN A 59 -1.22 -0.25 6.60
C GLN A 59 -0.18 -0.54 5.51
N GLY A 60 0.87 0.28 5.40
CA GLY A 60 1.97 0.06 4.47
C GLY A 60 2.69 -1.28 4.69
N ASN A 61 2.98 -1.62 5.95
CA ASN A 61 3.60 -2.91 6.30
C ASN A 61 2.71 -4.10 5.95
N LYS A 62 1.40 -4.00 6.20
CA LYS A 62 0.45 -5.05 5.86
C LYS A 62 0.41 -5.31 4.35
N LEU A 63 0.30 -4.26 3.53
CA LEU A 63 0.30 -4.37 2.07
C LEU A 63 1.62 -4.97 1.55
N ALA A 64 2.75 -4.56 2.12
CA ALA A 64 4.06 -5.11 1.75
C ALA A 64 4.19 -6.60 2.10
N GLN A 65 3.65 -7.01 3.25
CA GLN A 65 3.62 -8.42 3.66
C GLN A 65 2.74 -9.24 2.70
N GLU A 66 1.52 -8.79 2.42
CA GLU A 66 0.60 -9.47 1.48
C GLU A 66 1.23 -9.63 0.09
N ALA A 67 1.84 -8.58 -0.46
CA ALA A 67 2.53 -8.65 -1.74
C ALA A 67 3.72 -9.65 -1.74
N THR A 68 4.47 -9.71 -0.64
CA THR A 68 5.58 -10.67 -0.49
C THR A 68 5.07 -12.10 -0.43
N GLU A 69 3.98 -12.35 0.30
CA GLU A 69 3.35 -13.67 0.40
C GLU A 69 2.85 -14.15 -0.97
N THR A 70 2.19 -13.29 -1.75
CA THR A 70 1.74 -13.61 -3.12
C THR A 70 2.92 -13.96 -4.02
N LEU A 71 3.98 -13.14 -4.05
CA LEU A 71 5.17 -13.41 -4.87
C LEU A 71 5.86 -14.73 -4.49
N VAL A 72 5.93 -15.05 -3.19
CA VAL A 72 6.48 -16.32 -2.72
C VAL A 72 5.62 -17.49 -3.18
N GLN A 73 4.29 -17.37 -3.14
CA GLN A 73 3.38 -18.41 -3.63
C GLN A 73 3.54 -18.65 -5.13
N GLU A 74 3.55 -17.59 -5.95
CA GLU A 74 3.77 -17.68 -7.40
C GLU A 74 5.13 -18.29 -7.73
N SER A 75 6.19 -17.83 -7.05
CA SER A 75 7.54 -18.36 -7.25
C SER A 75 7.64 -19.85 -6.92
N ASN A 76 7.02 -20.28 -5.81
CA ASN A 76 6.97 -21.69 -5.44
C ASN A 76 6.18 -22.54 -6.45
N ALA A 77 5.07 -22.01 -6.96
CA ALA A 77 4.25 -22.69 -7.97
C ALA A 77 5.03 -22.86 -9.29
N LEU A 78 5.70 -21.80 -9.77
CA LEU A 78 6.57 -21.85 -10.95
C LEU A 78 7.76 -22.79 -10.74
N ALA A 79 8.34 -22.83 -9.54
CA ALA A 79 9.42 -23.76 -9.22
C ALA A 79 8.94 -25.22 -9.24
N ALA A 80 7.73 -25.50 -8.75
CA ALA A 80 7.11 -26.82 -8.80
C ALA A 80 6.81 -27.26 -10.24
N GLU A 81 6.25 -26.36 -11.07
CA GLU A 81 6.05 -26.62 -12.51
C GLU A 81 7.39 -26.92 -13.20
N ASN A 82 8.42 -26.11 -12.95
CA ASN A 82 9.77 -26.34 -13.49
C ASN A 82 10.40 -27.68 -13.05
N ALA A 83 10.14 -28.12 -11.82
CA ALA A 83 10.58 -29.43 -11.35
C ALA A 83 9.84 -30.57 -12.08
N GLY A 84 8.53 -30.41 -12.31
CA GLY A 84 7.71 -31.32 -13.11
C GLY A 84 8.21 -31.44 -14.56
N LEU A 85 8.45 -30.30 -15.22
CA LEU A 85 9.00 -30.26 -16.57
C LEU A 85 10.35 -30.97 -16.68
N LYS A 86 11.26 -30.73 -15.73
CA LYS A 86 12.57 -31.42 -15.70
C LYS A 86 12.43 -32.92 -15.50
N SER A 87 11.49 -33.36 -14.66
CA SER A 87 11.20 -34.79 -14.47
C SER A 87 10.66 -35.42 -15.75
N ALA A 88 9.66 -34.80 -16.37
CA ALA A 88 9.06 -35.27 -17.63
C ALA A 88 10.11 -35.35 -18.75
N LEU A 89 11.00 -34.34 -18.84
CA LEU A 89 12.10 -34.34 -19.79
C LEU A 89 13.06 -35.51 -19.56
N ASN A 90 13.43 -35.78 -18.30
CA ASN A 90 14.29 -36.91 -17.96
C ASN A 90 13.65 -38.26 -18.31
N ASP A 91 12.34 -38.40 -18.08
CA ASP A 91 11.59 -39.60 -18.47
C ASP A 91 11.59 -39.80 -19.99
N ILE A 92 11.47 -38.71 -20.77
CA ILE A 92 11.52 -38.78 -22.25
C ILE A 92 12.93 -39.12 -22.77
N LEU A 93 13.98 -38.58 -22.14
CA LEU A 93 15.37 -38.70 -22.60
C LEU A 93 16.11 -39.96 -22.13
N GLN A 94 15.50 -40.87 -21.38
CA GLN A 94 16.19 -42.07 -20.87
C GLN A 94 16.86 -42.87 -22.01
N PRO A 95 18.20 -42.95 -22.06
CA PRO A 95 18.92 -43.57 -23.18
C PRO A 95 18.78 -45.11 -23.24
N ASP A 96 18.55 -45.74 -22.09
CA ASP A 96 18.60 -47.20 -21.94
C ASP A 96 17.20 -47.87 -21.87
N ALA A 97 16.13 -47.07 -21.79
CA ALA A 97 14.77 -47.58 -21.82
C ALA A 97 14.34 -47.76 -23.28
N ALA A 98 14.47 -48.98 -23.79
CA ALA A 98 13.99 -49.36 -25.12
C ALA A 98 12.52 -48.94 -25.29
N VAL A 99 12.31 -47.79 -25.96
CA VAL A 99 11.01 -47.20 -26.30
C VAL A 99 10.09 -47.04 -25.08
N LEU A 100 10.00 -45.82 -24.51
CA LEU A 100 8.90 -45.49 -23.59
C LEU A 100 7.58 -45.96 -24.23
N GLU A 101 6.87 -46.85 -23.53
CA GLU A 101 5.54 -47.28 -23.92
C GLU A 101 4.69 -46.04 -24.24
N ARG A 102 3.86 -46.11 -25.29
CA ARG A 102 3.05 -44.98 -25.77
C ARG A 102 2.35 -44.23 -24.62
N ASN A 103 1.85 -44.96 -23.61
CA ASN A 103 1.16 -44.40 -22.45
C ASN A 103 2.07 -43.54 -21.54
N HIS A 104 3.37 -43.84 -21.47
CA HIS A 104 4.35 -43.03 -20.74
C HIS A 104 4.71 -41.76 -21.52
N ARG A 105 4.80 -41.84 -22.86
CA ARG A 105 5.04 -40.66 -23.72
C ARG A 105 3.88 -39.67 -23.65
N VAL A 106 2.64 -40.16 -23.67
CA VAL A 106 1.44 -39.31 -23.54
C VAL A 106 1.45 -38.59 -22.19
N ARG A 107 1.66 -39.31 -21.08
CA ARG A 107 1.75 -38.68 -19.75
C ARG A 107 2.89 -37.67 -19.63
N ALA A 108 4.04 -37.93 -20.24
CA ALA A 108 5.16 -37.00 -20.23
C ALA A 108 4.85 -35.74 -21.07
N LEU A 109 4.13 -35.88 -22.19
CA LEU A 109 3.68 -34.74 -22.99
C LEU A 109 2.60 -33.91 -22.26
N ASP A 110 1.64 -34.54 -21.60
CA ASP A 110 0.64 -33.84 -20.79
C ASP A 110 1.31 -33.07 -19.62
N ALA A 111 2.36 -33.65 -19.04
CA ALA A 111 3.17 -33.00 -18.00
C ALA A 111 4.08 -31.86 -18.52
N MET A 112 4.14 -31.64 -19.84
CA MET A 112 4.85 -30.51 -20.44
C MET A 112 3.97 -29.28 -20.65
N GLU A 113 2.66 -29.36 -20.37
CA GLU A 113 1.82 -28.16 -20.27
C GLU A 113 2.30 -27.26 -19.12
N THR A 114 2.19 -25.95 -19.31
CA THR A 114 2.69 -24.94 -18.36
C THR A 114 1.58 -24.00 -17.87
N PRO A 115 0.51 -24.54 -17.25
CA PRO A 115 -0.64 -23.73 -16.84
C PRO A 115 -0.27 -22.65 -15.82
N VAL A 116 0.68 -22.90 -14.93
CA VAL A 116 1.11 -21.91 -13.92
C VAL A 116 1.85 -20.77 -14.60
N THR A 117 2.69 -21.07 -15.58
CA THR A 117 3.34 -20.02 -16.40
C THR A 117 2.32 -19.23 -17.20
N ASP A 118 1.30 -19.88 -17.79
CA ASP A 118 0.26 -19.20 -18.56
C ASP A 118 -0.57 -18.25 -17.68
N ASP A 119 -0.95 -18.70 -16.48
CA ASP A 119 -1.65 -17.89 -15.48
C ASP A 119 -0.79 -16.71 -15.02
N PHE A 120 0.49 -16.94 -14.74
CA PHE A 120 1.44 -15.88 -14.37
C PHE A 120 1.58 -14.83 -15.48
N LEU A 121 1.69 -15.26 -16.74
CA LEU A 121 1.77 -14.33 -17.88
C LEU A 121 0.46 -13.55 -18.08
N ALA A 122 -0.69 -14.17 -17.83
CA ALA A 122 -1.98 -13.48 -17.86
C ALA A 122 -2.05 -12.38 -16.79
N GLU A 123 -1.59 -12.67 -15.57
CA GLU A 123 -1.50 -11.70 -14.48
C GLU A 123 -0.53 -10.55 -14.80
N VAL A 124 0.67 -10.84 -15.30
CA VAL A 124 1.64 -9.80 -15.70
C VAL A 124 1.08 -8.90 -16.80
N ARG A 125 0.36 -9.46 -17.77
CA ARG A 125 -0.33 -8.65 -18.80
C ARG A 125 -1.42 -7.79 -18.19
N ALA A 126 -2.22 -8.33 -17.26
CA ALA A 126 -3.27 -7.58 -16.57
C ALA A 126 -2.69 -6.40 -15.77
N GLN A 127 -1.61 -6.63 -15.02
CA GLN A 127 -0.89 -5.58 -14.28
C GLN A 127 -0.37 -4.48 -15.22
N GLY A 128 0.16 -4.84 -16.39
CA GLY A 128 0.58 -3.85 -17.39
C GLY A 128 -0.57 -2.95 -17.87
N VAL A 129 -1.78 -3.49 -17.99
CA VAL A 129 -2.99 -2.73 -18.33
C VAL A 129 -3.44 -1.85 -17.15
N GLU A 130 -3.37 -2.36 -15.92
CA GLU A 130 -3.70 -1.58 -14.72
C GLU A 130 -2.76 -0.40 -14.53
N MET A 131 -1.46 -0.56 -14.79
CA MET A 131 -0.49 0.54 -14.79
C MET A 131 -0.86 1.63 -15.81
N PHE A 132 -1.45 1.24 -16.95
CA PHE A 132 -1.97 2.19 -17.93
C PHE A 132 -3.24 2.89 -17.43
N ALA A 133 -4.15 2.16 -16.75
CA ALA A 133 -5.32 2.75 -16.09
C ALA A 133 -4.92 3.75 -14.99
N ASP A 134 -3.89 3.46 -14.20
CA ASP A 134 -3.37 4.33 -13.15
C ASP A 134 -2.88 5.67 -13.68
N LYS A 135 -2.29 5.69 -14.88
CA LYS A 135 -1.95 6.94 -15.56
C LYS A 135 -3.17 7.81 -15.79
N TYR A 136 -4.31 7.23 -16.20
CA TYR A 136 -5.56 7.98 -16.39
C TYR A 136 -6.20 8.36 -15.06
N ARG A 137 -6.11 7.52 -14.03
CA ARG A 137 -6.55 7.87 -12.67
C ARG A 137 -5.80 9.10 -12.16
N ALA A 138 -4.48 9.14 -12.33
CA ALA A 138 -3.67 10.29 -11.96
C ALA A 138 -4.08 11.56 -12.72
N GLN A 139 -4.39 11.45 -14.02
CA GLN A 139 -4.93 12.57 -14.81
C GLN A 139 -6.30 13.02 -14.30
N LEU A 140 -7.19 12.08 -13.96
CA LEU A 140 -8.51 12.36 -13.43
C LEU A 140 -8.44 13.07 -12.08
N THR A 141 -7.54 12.63 -11.18
CA THR A 141 -7.31 13.28 -9.88
C THR A 141 -6.72 14.68 -10.00
N ALA A 142 -5.93 14.93 -11.05
CA ALA A 142 -5.35 16.26 -11.30
C ALA A 142 -6.36 17.27 -11.88
N LEU A 143 -7.50 16.81 -12.39
CA LEU A 143 -8.54 17.69 -12.92
C LEU A 143 -9.34 18.36 -11.78
N PRO A 144 -9.64 19.67 -11.88
CA PRO A 144 -10.55 20.32 -10.93
C PRO A 144 -11.90 19.61 -10.99
N THR A 145 -12.32 18.99 -9.89
CA THR A 145 -13.61 18.29 -9.83
C THR A 145 -14.59 19.12 -9.00
N THR A 146 -15.65 19.61 -9.64
CA THR A 146 -16.77 20.30 -9.04
C THR A 146 -18.08 19.66 -9.52
N PRO A 147 -19.21 19.84 -8.80
CA PRO A 147 -20.51 19.33 -9.24
C PRO A 147 -20.89 19.76 -10.66
N GLU A 148 -20.40 20.92 -11.11
CA GLU A 148 -20.69 21.49 -12.42
C GLU A 148 -19.88 20.83 -13.55
N ASN A 149 -18.67 20.35 -13.28
CA ASN A 149 -17.74 19.88 -14.31
C ASN A 149 -17.47 18.35 -14.27
N ILE A 150 -17.97 17.65 -13.25
CA ILE A 150 -17.78 16.20 -13.08
C ILE A 150 -18.32 15.37 -14.25
N PHE A 151 -19.24 15.92 -15.04
CA PHE A 151 -19.83 15.31 -16.23
C PHE A 151 -19.26 15.88 -17.55
N ASP A 152 -18.25 16.74 -17.49
CA ASP A 152 -17.62 17.26 -18.69
C ASP A 152 -16.93 16.15 -19.48
N ALA A 153 -16.77 16.38 -20.78
CA ALA A 153 -16.19 15.41 -21.72
C ALA A 153 -14.85 14.84 -21.24
N ALA A 154 -14.00 15.66 -20.60
CA ALA A 154 -12.71 15.22 -20.06
C ALA A 154 -12.88 14.21 -18.90
N HIS A 155 -13.74 14.50 -17.92
CA HIS A 155 -14.00 13.62 -16.78
C HIS A 155 -14.65 12.30 -17.23
N VAL A 156 -15.65 12.38 -18.11
CA VAL A 156 -16.36 11.21 -18.63
C VAL A 156 -15.42 10.34 -19.46
N SER A 157 -14.62 10.93 -20.35
CA SER A 157 -13.68 10.18 -21.18
C SER A 157 -12.63 9.44 -20.36
N LEU A 158 -12.04 10.08 -19.35
CA LEU A 158 -11.04 9.43 -18.49
C LEU A 158 -11.67 8.29 -17.68
N ARG A 159 -12.86 8.49 -17.11
CA ARG A 159 -13.57 7.43 -16.38
C ARG A 159 -13.88 6.23 -17.26
N TYR A 160 -14.28 6.47 -18.51
CA TYR A 160 -14.55 5.39 -19.47
C TYR A 160 -13.26 4.62 -19.82
N GLN A 161 -12.16 5.32 -20.10
CA GLN A 161 -10.86 4.68 -20.38
C GLN A 161 -10.33 3.87 -19.20
N ILE A 162 -10.52 4.35 -17.97
CA ILE A 162 -10.16 3.61 -16.75
C ILE A 162 -11.01 2.34 -16.65
N PHE A 163 -12.33 2.47 -16.85
CA PHE A 163 -13.24 1.34 -16.79
C PHE A 163 -12.92 0.26 -17.83
N ASP A 164 -12.71 0.64 -19.09
CA ASP A 164 -12.36 -0.30 -20.16
C ASP A 164 -11.04 -1.01 -19.89
N ALA A 165 -10.04 -0.28 -19.37
CA ALA A 165 -8.75 -0.86 -19.00
C ALA A 165 -8.89 -1.86 -17.84
N ASP A 166 -9.68 -1.51 -16.82
CA ASP A 166 -9.95 -2.42 -15.68
C ASP A 166 -10.70 -3.67 -16.12
N GLU A 167 -11.68 -3.53 -17.02
CA GLU A 167 -12.40 -4.66 -17.59
C GLU A 167 -11.46 -5.55 -18.41
N PHE A 168 -10.60 -4.97 -19.24
CA PHE A 168 -9.64 -5.71 -20.05
C PHE A 168 -8.62 -6.46 -19.17
N ALA A 169 -8.09 -5.82 -18.13
CA ALA A 169 -7.24 -6.49 -17.14
C ALA A 169 -7.95 -7.68 -16.47
N ALA A 170 -9.22 -7.52 -16.10
CA ALA A 170 -10.03 -8.61 -15.55
C ALA A 170 -10.31 -9.74 -16.56
N GLN A 171 -10.42 -9.43 -17.86
CA GLN A 171 -10.57 -10.43 -18.92
C GLN A 171 -9.28 -11.24 -19.11
N LEU A 172 -8.12 -10.59 -19.08
CA LEU A 172 -6.82 -11.26 -19.19
C LEU A 172 -6.66 -12.33 -18.10
N ARG A 173 -7.01 -12.02 -16.84
CA ARG A 173 -6.98 -12.98 -15.71
C ARG A 173 -7.92 -14.18 -15.88
N LYS A 174 -8.97 -14.06 -16.69
CA LYS A 174 -9.91 -15.16 -16.99
C LYS A 174 -9.48 -16.00 -18.20
N GLY A 175 -8.29 -15.75 -18.75
CA GLY A 175 -7.84 -16.38 -20.00
C GLY A 175 -8.51 -15.79 -21.24
N GLY A 176 -9.11 -14.59 -21.15
CA GLY A 176 -9.60 -13.86 -22.31
C GLY A 176 -8.44 -13.49 -23.24
N ALA A 177 -8.59 -13.77 -24.54
CA ALA A 177 -7.59 -13.40 -25.53
C ALA A 177 -7.46 -11.86 -25.63
N ALA A 178 -6.22 -11.39 -25.76
CA ALA A 178 -5.90 -10.02 -26.15
C ALA A 178 -6.15 -9.79 -27.65
#